data_AF-W2TTR8-F1
#
_entry.id   AF-W2TTR8-F1
#
_cell.length_a   1.000
_cell.length_b   1.000
_cell.length_c   1.000
_cell.angle_alpha   90.00
_cell.angle_beta   90.00
_cell.angle_gamma   90.00
#
_symmetry.space_group_name_H-M   'P 1'
#
loop_
_entity.id
_entity.type
_entity.pdbx_description
1 polymer ?
#
loop_
_entity_poly.entity_id
_entity_poly.type
_entity_poly.pdbx_seq_one_letter_code
_entity_poly.pdbx_strand_id
1 'polypeptide(L)'
;MRSGEASRKNTTRLFENPNLFARALSEKLTGPWIEHAFEKRECIKFVGQPGSPDRCGCGRPMASHSQLALSRFSVFSQSVRVEEGMPWSIATHTQSSPTDAFGTIVFQGGAHAHKAQYIRLGYDSDPANVMYLMEKVWGLQPPKLVITVHGGMANFEVQEKLGRLFRDGLLKAAQTTGAWIITGGFDSGVVKHVAQALDDAGISARMRSKIVTIGIAPWGVIRRKERLVAKDAQIQYDPHAFGSSSGLGVLNDHHSYFLLADNGTNFRYGADLHLRQNLEEFLAKGDENGSRKVPVVCAVLEGGTSTLKAIHQYLTQEPKIPVIVCDGSGRASDLIAFASRYLDTDGTFPEEVREQLLSLISTVFPETPKTPHHILNTIVQCARKTDLLTIFRYSEGRTEDVDHAILTAVLKRQNLTLPEQLSLTLSWNRVDVARSCLFAGGRHWPIHALHSAMYDALRLNRVSNTFMVVLLSISIEIIDFNCVQ
;
A
#
# COMPACT_ATOMS: atom_id res chain seq x y z
N MET A 1 -32.30 2.22 19.90
CA MET A 1 -32.02 0.93 19.21
C MET A 1 -33.09 0.68 18.17
N ARG A 2 -32.85 1.06 16.89
CA ARG A 2 -33.54 0.63 15.65
C ARG A 2 -33.18 1.61 14.52
N SER A 3 -31.93 1.56 14.06
CA SER A 3 -31.49 2.24 12.83
C SER A 3 -30.40 1.47 12.06
N GLY A 4 -30.00 0.28 12.54
CA GLY A 4 -28.94 -0.54 11.94
C GLY A 4 -29.42 -1.65 10.97
N GLU A 5 -30.74 -1.87 10.83
CA GLU A 5 -31.26 -2.98 10.00
C GLU A 5 -31.68 -2.59 8.58
N ALA A 6 -31.81 -1.29 8.27
CA ALA A 6 -32.29 -0.84 6.96
C ALA A 6 -31.21 -0.88 5.86
N SER A 7 -29.93 -0.72 6.21
CA SER A 7 -28.82 -0.73 5.24
C SER A 7 -28.44 -2.16 4.79
N ARG A 8 -28.51 -3.14 5.70
CA ARG A 8 -28.19 -4.56 5.41
C ARG A 8 -29.22 -5.29 4.53
N LYS A 9 -30.46 -4.81 4.45
CA LYS A 9 -31.52 -5.43 3.62
C LYS A 9 -31.46 -5.03 2.15
N ASN A 10 -30.73 -3.95 1.81
CA ASN A 10 -30.63 -3.50 0.41
C ASN A 10 -29.51 -4.19 -0.37
N THR A 11 -28.44 -4.64 0.28
CA THR A 11 -27.34 -5.37 -0.38
C THR A 11 -27.73 -6.81 -0.76
N THR A 12 -28.56 -7.47 0.04
CA THR A 12 -29.02 -8.84 -0.23
C THR A 12 -29.98 -8.93 -1.42
N ARG A 13 -30.80 -7.90 -1.65
CA ARG A 13 -31.77 -7.86 -2.77
C ARG A 13 -31.16 -7.60 -4.15
N LEU A 14 -29.91 -7.13 -4.21
CA LEU A 14 -29.22 -6.88 -5.48
C LEU A 14 -28.84 -8.18 -6.21
N PHE A 15 -28.60 -9.27 -5.48
CA PHE A 15 -28.22 -10.56 -6.05
C PHE A 15 -29.43 -11.47 -6.38
N GLU A 16 -30.60 -11.17 -5.83
CA GLU A 16 -31.83 -11.95 -6.06
C GLU A 16 -32.61 -11.50 -7.31
N ASN A 17 -32.28 -10.35 -7.90
CA ASN A 17 -33.00 -9.81 -9.05
C ASN A 17 -32.04 -9.37 -10.18
N PRO A 18 -31.90 -10.18 -11.25
CA PRO A 18 -31.00 -9.91 -12.37
C PRO A 18 -31.22 -8.54 -13.02
N ASN A 19 -32.44 -8.01 -12.99
CA ASN A 19 -32.78 -6.72 -13.57
C ASN A 19 -32.30 -5.55 -12.69
N LEU A 20 -32.31 -5.68 -11.36
CA LEU A 20 -31.75 -4.66 -10.46
C LEU A 20 -30.22 -4.65 -10.51
N PHE A 21 -29.61 -5.83 -10.61
CA PHE A 21 -28.17 -5.97 -10.83
C PHE A 21 -27.72 -5.38 -12.17
N ALA A 22 -28.44 -5.69 -13.24
CA ALA A 22 -28.20 -5.12 -14.57
C ALA A 22 -28.41 -3.60 -14.58
N ARG A 23 -29.40 -3.07 -13.84
CA ARG A 23 -29.62 -1.63 -13.73
C ARG A 23 -28.56 -0.92 -12.89
N ALA A 24 -28.10 -1.52 -11.79
CA ALA A 24 -27.00 -0.99 -10.99
C ALA A 24 -25.68 -1.02 -11.77
N LEU A 25 -25.41 -2.09 -12.53
CA LEU A 25 -24.28 -2.14 -13.47
C LEU A 25 -24.43 -1.12 -14.58
N SER A 26 -25.63 -0.97 -15.16
CA SER A 26 -25.92 0.04 -16.17
C SER A 26 -25.72 1.45 -15.63
N GLU A 27 -26.20 1.76 -14.42
CA GLU A 27 -25.99 3.06 -13.74
C GLU A 27 -24.50 3.32 -13.43
N LYS A 28 -23.71 2.26 -13.13
CA LYS A 28 -22.24 2.36 -13.02
C LYS A 28 -21.50 2.42 -14.37
N LEU A 29 -22.21 2.25 -15.49
CA LEU A 29 -21.67 2.26 -16.86
C LEU A 29 -22.25 3.40 -17.73
N THR A 30 -23.27 4.13 -17.26
CA THR A 30 -23.92 5.26 -17.98
C THR A 30 -23.75 6.59 -17.26
N GLY A 31 -23.29 7.64 -17.97
CA GLY A 31 -23.20 9.00 -17.42
C GLY A 31 -22.22 9.14 -16.25
N PRO A 32 -22.02 10.32 -15.64
CA PRO A 32 -20.81 10.67 -14.86
C PRO A 32 -20.70 9.90 -13.52
N TRP A 33 -20.45 8.59 -13.56
CA TRP A 33 -20.38 7.71 -12.38
C TRP A 33 -19.26 8.14 -11.43
N ILE A 34 -18.11 8.58 -11.96
CA ILE A 34 -16.97 9.02 -11.16
C ILE A 34 -17.39 10.14 -10.21
N GLU A 35 -18.09 11.16 -10.72
CA GLU A 35 -18.56 12.29 -9.92
C GLU A 35 -19.62 11.93 -8.88
N HIS A 36 -20.41 10.87 -9.13
CA HIS A 36 -21.38 10.37 -8.17
C HIS A 36 -20.74 9.45 -7.11
N ALA A 37 -19.68 8.73 -7.47
CA ALA A 37 -19.04 7.74 -6.61
C ALA A 37 -17.94 8.34 -5.73
N PHE A 38 -17.31 9.44 -6.17
CA PHE A 38 -16.18 10.05 -5.48
C PHE A 38 -16.41 11.53 -5.17
N GLU A 39 -16.10 11.88 -3.93
CA GLU A 39 -16.22 13.24 -3.41
C GLU A 39 -14.83 13.87 -3.25
N LYS A 40 -14.77 15.20 -3.33
CA LYS A 40 -13.69 16.03 -2.82
C LYS A 40 -14.12 16.73 -1.53
N ARG A 41 -13.16 17.21 -0.73
CA ARG A 41 -13.44 17.95 0.51
C ARG A 41 -12.83 19.35 0.47
N GLU A 42 -13.57 20.33 0.97
CA GLU A 42 -13.12 21.71 1.06
C GLU A 42 -13.35 22.29 2.46
N CYS A 43 -12.42 23.10 2.95
CA CYS A 43 -12.56 23.79 4.23
C CYS A 43 -13.61 24.89 4.12
N ILE A 44 -14.66 24.80 4.95
CA ILE A 44 -15.83 25.69 4.89
C ILE A 44 -15.94 26.63 6.09
N LYS A 45 -15.02 26.55 7.05
CA LYS A 45 -14.97 27.42 8.23
C LYS A 45 -13.53 27.65 8.65
N PHE A 46 -13.13 28.91 8.70
CA PHE A 46 -11.83 29.30 9.24
C PHE A 46 -11.79 29.06 10.75
N VAL A 47 -10.69 28.49 11.25
CA VAL A 47 -10.42 28.33 12.68
C VAL A 47 -8.93 28.53 12.89
N GLY A 48 -8.54 29.68 13.45
CA GLY A 48 -7.14 30.03 13.70
C GLY A 48 -6.44 29.04 14.62
N GLN A 49 -5.16 28.75 14.36
CA GLN A 49 -4.36 27.86 15.19
C GLN A 49 -3.79 28.60 16.41
N PRO A 50 -3.65 27.94 17.58
CA PRO A 50 -2.90 28.48 18.71
C PRO A 50 -1.46 28.81 18.28
N GLY A 51 -1.02 30.06 18.52
CA GLY A 51 0.31 30.55 18.14
C GLY A 51 0.46 31.03 16.69
N SER A 52 -0.52 30.79 15.81
CA SER A 52 -0.55 31.34 14.45
C SER A 52 -2.00 31.66 14.03
N PRO A 53 -2.58 32.76 14.54
CA PRO A 53 -4.00 33.07 14.36
C PRO A 53 -4.38 33.29 12.88
N ASP A 54 -3.43 33.69 12.04
CA ASP A 54 -3.63 33.88 10.60
C ASP A 54 -3.65 32.57 9.79
N ARG A 55 -3.36 31.43 10.43
CA ARG A 55 -3.39 30.11 9.80
C ARG A 55 -4.57 29.30 10.34
N CYS A 56 -5.39 28.81 9.43
CA CYS A 56 -6.49 27.92 9.78
C CYS A 56 -5.95 26.54 10.19
N GLY A 57 -6.68 25.80 11.03
CA GLY A 57 -6.42 24.38 11.26
C GLY A 57 -6.32 23.53 9.98
N CYS A 58 -7.01 23.90 8.89
CA CYS A 58 -6.84 23.24 7.59
C CYS A 58 -5.46 23.45 6.94
N GLY A 59 -4.65 24.40 7.44
CA GLY A 59 -3.30 24.75 6.95
C GLY A 59 -3.24 25.94 5.99
N ARG A 60 -4.39 26.41 5.47
CA ARG A 60 -4.46 27.61 4.61
C ARG A 60 -4.39 28.90 5.43
N PRO A 61 -3.76 29.97 4.91
CA PRO A 61 -3.83 31.29 5.55
C PRO A 61 -5.25 31.86 5.42
N MET A 62 -5.59 32.83 6.28
CA MET A 62 -6.90 33.49 6.31
C MET A 62 -7.27 34.06 4.92
N ALA A 63 -6.32 34.71 4.25
CA ALA A 63 -6.50 35.31 2.92
C ALA A 63 -6.84 34.29 1.80
N SER A 64 -6.58 32.99 2.01
CA SER A 64 -6.87 31.94 1.04
C SER A 64 -8.21 31.23 1.28
N HIS A 65 -9.06 31.74 2.17
CA HIS A 65 -10.42 31.26 2.39
C HIS A 65 -11.43 32.13 1.66
N SER A 66 -12.56 31.53 1.27
CA SER A 66 -13.69 32.28 0.71
C SER A 66 -14.33 33.18 1.77
N GLN A 67 -14.97 34.27 1.33
CA GLN A 67 -15.71 35.17 2.22
C GLN A 67 -16.78 34.42 3.03
N LEU A 68 -17.41 33.39 2.45
CA LEU A 68 -18.35 32.52 3.16
C LEU A 68 -17.66 31.76 4.32
N ALA A 69 -16.49 31.16 4.08
CA ALA A 69 -15.75 30.44 5.12
C ALA A 69 -15.22 31.36 6.24
N LEU A 70 -14.95 32.64 5.92
CA LEU A 70 -14.59 33.67 6.89
C LEU A 70 -15.82 34.20 7.64
N SER A 71 -16.96 34.40 6.97
CA SER A 71 -18.19 34.90 7.60
C SER A 71 -18.81 33.91 8.59
N ARG A 72 -18.57 32.61 8.42
CA ARG A 72 -18.92 31.58 9.42
C ARG A 72 -18.10 31.68 10.72
N PHE A 73 -17.17 32.63 10.80
CA PHE A 73 -16.49 33.09 12.02
C PHE A 73 -17.27 34.21 12.73
N SER A 74 -18.13 34.95 12.02
CA SER A 74 -18.73 36.20 12.48
C SER A 74 -20.26 36.16 12.63
N VAL A 75 -20.93 35.07 12.25
CA VAL A 75 -22.38 34.97 12.42
C VAL A 75 -22.69 34.35 13.78
N PHE A 76 -23.18 35.22 14.66
CA PHE A 76 -24.07 34.95 15.78
C PHE A 76 -25.32 34.20 15.27
N SER A 77 -25.19 32.93 14.84
CA SER A 77 -26.33 32.16 14.34
C SER A 77 -27.09 31.57 15.53
N GLN A 78 -28.23 32.17 15.86
CA GLN A 78 -29.13 31.80 16.96
C GLN A 78 -29.79 30.41 16.85
N SER A 79 -29.33 29.48 16.01
CA SER A 79 -29.98 28.16 15.89
C SER A 79 -29.07 26.94 15.85
N VAL A 80 -27.74 27.07 15.93
CA VAL A 80 -26.85 25.95 16.25
C VAL A 80 -25.72 26.49 17.12
N ARG A 81 -25.71 26.14 18.41
CA ARG A 81 -24.60 26.41 19.32
C ARG A 81 -23.38 25.62 18.83
N VAL A 82 -22.60 26.17 17.90
CA VAL A 82 -21.23 25.70 17.66
C VAL A 82 -20.38 26.41 18.69
N GLU A 83 -20.00 25.68 19.74
CA GLU A 83 -19.20 26.19 20.86
C GLU A 83 -18.00 27.01 20.35
N GLU A 84 -17.97 28.29 20.73
CA GLU A 84 -16.80 29.15 20.54
C GLU A 84 -15.60 28.49 21.25
N GLY A 85 -14.55 28.16 20.48
CA GLY A 85 -13.33 27.56 21.01
C GLY A 85 -13.07 26.09 20.65
N MET A 86 -13.94 25.40 19.90
CA MET A 86 -13.62 24.04 19.44
C MET A 86 -12.43 24.01 18.45
N PRO A 87 -11.49 23.05 18.57
CA PRO A 87 -10.40 22.89 17.62
C PRO A 87 -10.92 22.51 16.23
N TRP A 88 -10.21 22.95 15.19
CA TRP A 88 -10.52 22.58 13.81
C TRP A 88 -10.51 21.06 13.65
N SER A 89 -11.53 20.52 12.97
CA SER A 89 -11.63 19.09 12.67
C SER A 89 -12.14 18.89 11.25
N ILE A 90 -11.72 17.80 10.61
CA ILE A 90 -12.17 17.42 9.27
C ILE A 90 -13.69 17.25 9.26
N ALA A 91 -14.26 16.57 10.26
CA ALA A 91 -15.68 16.23 10.31
C ALA A 91 -16.61 17.45 10.39
N THR A 92 -16.21 18.50 11.13
CA THR A 92 -17.10 19.65 11.39
C THR A 92 -16.75 20.91 10.59
N HIS A 93 -15.54 21.00 10.01
CA HIS A 93 -15.07 22.20 9.33
C HIS A 93 -14.77 22.00 7.83
N THR A 94 -15.04 20.81 7.30
CA THR A 94 -14.98 20.54 5.85
C THR A 94 -16.33 20.13 5.30
N GLN A 95 -16.53 20.33 4.00
CA GLN A 95 -17.72 19.90 3.28
C GLN A 95 -17.31 19.05 2.07
N SER A 96 -18.01 17.94 1.89
CA SER A 96 -17.90 17.09 0.71
C SER A 96 -18.68 17.69 -0.47
N SER A 97 -18.18 17.47 -1.69
CA SER A 97 -18.88 17.74 -2.95
C SER A 97 -18.36 16.79 -4.04
N PRO A 98 -19.08 16.58 -5.15
CA PRO A 98 -18.61 15.74 -6.26
C PRO A 98 -17.20 16.11 -6.74
N THR A 99 -16.38 15.11 -7.07
CA THR A 99 -15.02 15.37 -7.55
C THR A 99 -15.00 16.15 -8.87
N ASP A 100 -13.99 16.98 -9.02
CA ASP A 100 -13.76 17.86 -10.17
C ASP A 100 -12.37 17.66 -10.82
N ALA A 101 -11.63 16.66 -10.36
CA ALA A 101 -10.25 16.43 -10.75
C ALA A 101 -10.02 14.94 -11.04
N PHE A 102 -10.15 14.53 -12.29
CA PHE A 102 -9.85 13.19 -12.78
C PHE A 102 -9.58 13.19 -14.28
N GLY A 103 -8.78 12.25 -14.75
CA GLY A 103 -8.42 12.14 -16.16
C GLY A 103 -7.03 11.52 -16.32
N THR A 104 -6.26 12.02 -17.29
CA THR A 104 -4.93 11.51 -17.59
C THR A 104 -3.87 12.60 -17.41
N ILE A 105 -2.83 12.33 -16.62
CA ILE A 105 -1.61 13.13 -16.56
C ILE A 105 -0.69 12.69 -17.70
N VAL A 106 -0.14 13.65 -18.44
CA VAL A 106 0.90 13.43 -19.45
C VAL A 106 2.19 14.10 -18.97
N PHE A 107 3.12 13.28 -18.47
CA PHE A 107 4.41 13.75 -17.98
C PHE A 107 5.29 14.25 -19.12
N GLN A 108 5.89 15.42 -18.93
CA GLN A 108 6.81 16.08 -19.86
C GLN A 108 8.26 15.98 -19.35
N GLY A 109 9.23 16.14 -20.26
CA GLY A 109 10.66 16.24 -19.90
C GLY A 109 11.51 14.99 -20.15
N GLY A 110 10.88 13.84 -20.43
CA GLY A 110 11.56 12.60 -20.83
C GLY A 110 11.63 12.38 -22.35
N ALA A 111 12.42 11.40 -22.79
CA ALA A 111 12.51 10.99 -24.20
C ALA A 111 11.17 10.51 -24.78
N HIS A 112 10.25 10.02 -23.93
CA HIS A 112 8.90 9.63 -24.29
C HIS A 112 7.93 10.13 -23.22
N ALA A 113 6.79 10.72 -23.62
CA ALA A 113 5.76 11.17 -22.69
C ALA A 113 5.09 9.97 -22.00
N HIS A 114 5.31 9.82 -20.69
CA HIS A 114 4.61 8.82 -19.88
C HIS A 114 3.21 9.33 -19.50
N LYS A 115 2.23 8.43 -19.49
CA LYS A 115 0.84 8.77 -19.16
C LYS A 115 0.41 8.03 -17.90
N ALA A 116 -0.30 8.73 -17.03
CA ALA A 116 -0.88 8.14 -15.83
C ALA A 116 -2.36 8.51 -15.69
N GLN A 117 -3.21 7.56 -15.34
CA GLN A 117 -4.59 7.87 -14.95
C GLN A 117 -4.60 8.42 -13.53
N TYR A 118 -5.44 9.42 -13.25
CA TYR A 118 -5.55 9.99 -11.91
C TYR A 118 -6.97 10.34 -11.53
N ILE A 119 -7.21 10.36 -10.22
CA ILE A 119 -8.45 10.85 -9.61
C ILE A 119 -8.16 11.51 -8.26
N ARG A 120 -8.83 12.63 -7.99
CA ARG A 120 -8.99 13.21 -6.65
C ARG A 120 -10.21 12.58 -6.00
N LEU A 121 -10.03 12.03 -4.81
CA LEU A 121 -11.08 11.34 -4.07
C LEU A 121 -10.94 11.59 -2.57
N GLY A 122 -12.04 11.46 -1.83
CA GLY A 122 -12.05 11.58 -0.38
C GLY A 122 -11.12 10.57 0.26
N TYR A 123 -10.42 10.97 1.33
CA TYR A 123 -9.57 10.08 2.11
C TYR A 123 -10.34 8.87 2.67
N ASP A 124 -11.65 9.03 2.85
CA ASP A 124 -12.62 8.07 3.36
C ASP A 124 -13.49 7.41 2.26
N SER A 125 -13.04 7.45 1.00
CA SER A 125 -13.75 6.82 -0.12
C SER A 125 -13.92 5.31 0.09
N ASP A 126 -15.07 4.78 -0.33
CA ASP A 126 -15.36 3.34 -0.26
C ASP A 126 -14.37 2.54 -1.14
N PRO A 127 -13.60 1.60 -0.58
CA PRO A 127 -12.63 0.80 -1.34
C PRO A 127 -13.30 -0.05 -2.42
N ALA A 128 -14.58 -0.41 -2.29
CA ALA A 128 -15.30 -1.12 -3.36
C ALA A 128 -15.48 -0.25 -4.61
N ASN A 129 -15.72 1.06 -4.45
CA ASN A 129 -15.77 2.00 -5.57
C ASN A 129 -14.37 2.23 -6.16
N VAL A 130 -13.33 2.30 -5.32
CA VAL A 130 -11.93 2.39 -5.80
C VAL A 130 -11.57 1.16 -6.65
N MET A 131 -11.94 -0.04 -6.22
CA MET A 131 -11.70 -1.26 -6.99
C MET A 131 -12.52 -1.30 -8.28
N TYR A 132 -13.78 -0.82 -8.27
CA TYR A 132 -14.57 -0.70 -9.49
C TYR A 132 -13.93 0.28 -10.49
N LEU A 133 -13.43 1.43 -10.02
CA LEU A 133 -12.69 2.38 -10.84
C LEU A 133 -11.49 1.70 -11.50
N MET A 134 -10.67 1.01 -10.71
CA MET A 134 -9.47 0.33 -11.21
C MET A 134 -9.81 -0.76 -12.23
N GLU A 135 -10.73 -1.67 -11.92
CA GLU A 135 -11.04 -2.82 -12.77
C GLU A 135 -11.87 -2.47 -14.01
N LYS A 136 -12.87 -1.60 -13.85
CA LYS A 136 -13.91 -1.37 -14.87
C LYS A 136 -13.70 -0.09 -15.65
N VAL A 137 -13.24 0.98 -15.00
CA VAL A 137 -13.03 2.27 -15.65
C VAL A 137 -11.62 2.37 -16.23
N TRP A 138 -10.60 2.02 -15.45
CA TRP A 138 -9.21 2.01 -15.92
C TRP A 138 -8.81 0.72 -16.64
N GLY A 139 -9.63 -0.34 -16.56
CA GLY A 139 -9.40 -1.59 -17.26
C GLY A 139 -8.25 -2.43 -16.69
N LEU A 140 -7.91 -2.23 -15.41
CA LEU A 140 -6.87 -3.01 -14.75
C LEU A 140 -7.31 -4.46 -14.55
N GLN A 141 -6.37 -5.39 -14.80
CA GLN A 141 -6.55 -6.78 -14.39
C GLN A 141 -6.44 -6.86 -12.86
N PRO A 142 -7.36 -7.59 -12.18
CA PRO A 142 -7.27 -7.80 -10.75
C PRO A 142 -5.90 -8.36 -10.33
N PRO A 143 -5.29 -7.85 -9.26
CA PRO A 143 -3.96 -8.27 -8.83
C PRO A 143 -4.01 -9.67 -8.21
N LYS A 144 -2.98 -10.46 -8.47
CA LYS A 144 -2.75 -11.74 -7.75
C LYS A 144 -1.96 -11.56 -6.46
N LEU A 145 -1.32 -10.40 -6.31
CA LEU A 145 -0.51 -9.99 -5.17
C LEU A 145 -0.47 -8.46 -5.17
N VAL A 146 -0.43 -7.86 -3.99
CA VAL A 146 -0.18 -6.43 -3.82
C VAL A 146 1.08 -6.27 -2.99
N ILE A 147 2.07 -5.57 -3.55
CA ILE A 147 3.30 -5.20 -2.86
C ILE A 147 3.19 -3.73 -2.48
N THR A 148 2.98 -3.48 -1.19
CA THR A 148 2.87 -2.12 -0.65
C THR A 148 4.24 -1.68 -0.13
N VAL A 149 4.82 -0.63 -0.74
CA VAL A 149 6.19 -0.18 -0.42
C VAL A 149 6.14 1.01 0.51
N HIS A 150 6.78 0.89 1.67
CA HIS A 150 6.95 1.95 2.64
C HIS A 150 8.43 2.26 2.86
N GLY A 151 8.73 3.47 3.31
CA GLY A 151 10.11 3.88 3.54
C GLY A 151 10.24 5.37 3.80
N GLY A 152 11.46 5.90 3.62
CA GLY A 152 11.74 7.32 3.76
C GLY A 152 10.93 8.20 2.83
N MET A 153 10.41 9.30 3.35
CA MET A 153 9.76 10.34 2.54
C MET A 153 10.79 11.30 1.92
N ALA A 154 11.88 11.58 2.63
CA ALA A 154 13.00 12.36 2.12
C ALA A 154 13.96 11.46 1.34
N ASN A 155 14.75 12.03 0.43
CA ASN A 155 15.76 11.28 -0.29
C ASN A 155 16.83 10.76 0.68
N PHE A 156 17.21 9.50 0.50
CA PHE A 156 18.24 8.82 1.28
C PHE A 156 19.06 7.93 0.36
N GLU A 157 20.32 7.74 0.73
CA GLU A 157 21.22 6.81 0.07
C GLU A 157 21.22 5.49 0.81
N VAL A 158 21.27 4.40 0.06
CA VAL A 158 21.44 3.04 0.57
C VAL A 158 22.71 2.49 -0.02
N GLN A 159 23.38 1.56 0.69
CA GLN A 159 24.50 0.84 0.12
C GLN A 159 24.11 0.24 -1.25
N GLU A 160 24.90 0.55 -2.28
CA GLU A 160 24.56 0.29 -3.68
C GLU A 160 24.13 -1.17 -3.95
N LYS A 161 24.83 -2.13 -3.35
CA LYS A 161 24.49 -3.56 -3.48
C LYS A 161 23.13 -3.91 -2.86
N LEU A 162 22.83 -3.40 -1.66
CA LEU A 162 21.53 -3.61 -1.02
C LEU A 162 20.41 -2.91 -1.82
N GLY A 163 20.66 -1.69 -2.29
CA GLY A 163 19.75 -0.96 -3.16
C GLY A 163 19.40 -1.75 -4.42
N ARG A 164 20.40 -2.29 -5.13
CA ARG A 164 20.19 -3.15 -6.31
C ARG A 164 19.37 -4.40 -5.99
N LEU A 165 19.75 -5.14 -4.95
CA LEU A 165 19.02 -6.35 -4.54
C LEU A 165 17.55 -6.06 -4.22
N PHE A 166 17.26 -4.93 -3.56
CA PHE A 166 15.90 -4.49 -3.31
C PHE A 166 15.15 -4.19 -4.61
N ARG A 167 15.75 -3.38 -5.51
CA ARG A 167 15.15 -2.99 -6.79
C ARG A 167 14.87 -4.20 -7.68
N ASP A 168 15.87 -5.06 -7.86
CA ASP A 168 15.78 -6.27 -8.68
C ASP A 168 14.75 -7.24 -8.12
N GLY A 169 14.77 -7.50 -6.81
CA GLY A 169 13.83 -8.41 -6.16
C GLY A 169 12.40 -7.88 -6.14
N LEU A 170 12.18 -6.58 -5.90
CA LEU A 170 10.85 -5.97 -5.97
C LEU A 170 10.26 -6.15 -7.38
N LEU A 171 11.04 -5.84 -8.40
CA LEU A 171 10.59 -5.88 -9.78
C LEU A 171 10.34 -7.31 -10.26
N LYS A 172 11.26 -8.22 -9.95
CA LYS A 172 11.16 -9.64 -10.26
C LYS A 172 9.92 -10.25 -9.60
N ALA A 173 9.63 -9.92 -8.34
CA ALA A 173 8.42 -10.37 -7.66
C ALA A 173 7.14 -9.85 -8.35
N ALA A 174 7.11 -8.56 -8.72
CA ALA A 174 5.97 -7.97 -9.39
C ALA A 174 5.72 -8.57 -10.79
N GLN A 175 6.76 -8.74 -11.59
CA GLN A 175 6.66 -9.34 -12.93
C GLN A 175 6.23 -10.81 -12.89
N THR A 176 6.77 -11.56 -11.94
CA THR A 176 6.50 -13.00 -11.80
C THR A 176 5.05 -13.28 -11.41
N THR A 177 4.49 -12.44 -10.55
CA THR A 177 3.15 -12.65 -9.98
C THR A 177 2.05 -11.85 -10.69
N GLY A 178 2.42 -10.81 -11.45
CA GLY A 178 1.45 -9.80 -11.91
C GLY A 178 0.96 -8.93 -10.76
N ALA A 179 1.84 -8.60 -9.81
CA ALA A 179 1.47 -7.80 -8.64
C ALA A 179 1.22 -6.33 -9.00
N TRP A 180 0.37 -5.69 -8.21
CA TRP A 180 0.34 -4.23 -8.14
C TRP A 180 1.37 -3.73 -7.13
N ILE A 181 2.09 -2.67 -7.48
CA ILE A 181 3.03 -1.98 -6.60
C ILE A 181 2.36 -0.68 -6.12
N ILE A 182 2.15 -0.55 -4.81
CA ILE A 182 1.55 0.64 -4.20
C ILE A 182 2.64 1.44 -3.46
N THR A 183 2.73 2.74 -3.73
CA THR A 183 3.68 3.67 -3.08
C THR A 183 3.00 4.98 -2.67
N GLY A 184 3.76 5.91 -2.06
CA GLY A 184 3.29 7.26 -1.74
C GLY A 184 3.16 8.22 -2.95
N GLY A 185 3.58 7.81 -4.15
CA GLY A 185 3.37 8.54 -5.41
C GLY A 185 4.18 9.82 -5.63
N PHE A 186 4.83 10.38 -4.61
CA PHE A 186 5.74 11.53 -4.78
C PHE A 186 7.13 11.12 -5.25
N ASP A 187 7.77 11.95 -6.05
CA ASP A 187 9.15 11.78 -6.54
C ASP A 187 10.19 12.08 -5.44
N SER A 188 10.15 11.33 -4.35
CA SER A 188 11.10 11.46 -3.25
C SER A 188 11.26 10.17 -2.44
N GLY A 189 12.42 10.05 -1.79
CA GLY A 189 12.71 8.96 -0.87
C GLY A 189 12.58 7.58 -1.49
N VAL A 190 11.86 6.67 -0.82
CA VAL A 190 11.73 5.28 -1.27
C VAL A 190 11.11 5.14 -2.66
N VAL A 191 10.25 6.09 -3.06
CA VAL A 191 9.60 6.08 -4.36
C VAL A 191 10.62 6.25 -5.50
N LYS A 192 11.71 6.99 -5.28
CA LYS A 192 12.81 7.09 -6.26
C LYS A 192 13.53 5.77 -6.46
N HIS A 193 13.70 4.98 -5.39
CA HIS A 193 14.27 3.63 -5.50
C HIS A 193 13.35 2.70 -6.29
N VAL A 194 12.03 2.81 -6.12
CA VAL A 194 11.04 2.06 -6.92
C VAL A 194 11.06 2.52 -8.39
N ALA A 195 11.13 3.82 -8.66
CA ALA A 195 11.24 4.36 -10.02
C ALA A 195 12.52 3.89 -10.71
N GLN A 196 13.67 3.97 -10.02
CA GLN A 196 14.95 3.47 -10.52
C GLN A 196 14.91 1.97 -10.84
N ALA A 197 14.13 1.17 -10.11
CA ALA A 197 13.96 -0.25 -10.42
C ALA A 197 13.29 -0.47 -11.79
N LEU A 198 12.37 0.42 -12.17
CA LEU A 198 11.69 0.37 -13.46
C LEU A 198 12.62 0.79 -14.61
N ASP A 199 13.58 1.68 -14.33
CA ASP A 199 14.61 2.11 -15.28
C ASP A 199 15.71 1.08 -15.47
N ASP A 200 16.28 0.56 -14.37
CA ASP A 200 17.42 -0.37 -14.35
C ASP A 200 17.14 -1.64 -15.17
N ALA A 201 15.89 -2.10 -15.16
CA ALA A 201 15.52 -3.32 -15.85
C ALA A 201 15.45 -3.18 -17.38
N GLY A 202 15.83 -2.03 -17.95
CA GLY A 202 15.92 -1.82 -19.41
C GLY A 202 14.58 -2.08 -20.11
N ILE A 203 13.49 -1.93 -19.36
CA ILE A 203 12.19 -2.41 -19.77
C ILE A 203 11.70 -1.50 -20.89
N SER A 204 11.54 -2.06 -22.09
CA SER A 204 10.89 -1.35 -23.20
C SER A 204 9.58 -0.71 -22.73
N ALA A 205 9.18 0.44 -23.29
CA ALA A 205 7.94 1.11 -22.91
C ALA A 205 6.72 0.15 -22.89
N ARG A 206 6.72 -0.85 -23.79
CA ARG A 206 5.70 -1.92 -23.88
C ARG A 206 5.72 -2.92 -22.72
N MET A 207 6.87 -3.18 -22.11
CA MET A 207 6.97 -4.08 -20.97
C MET A 207 6.76 -3.33 -19.64
N ARG A 208 7.00 -2.00 -19.60
CA ARG A 208 6.66 -1.14 -18.45
C ARG A 208 5.15 -1.10 -18.22
N SER A 209 4.36 -1.05 -19.30
CA SER A 209 2.90 -1.08 -19.22
C SER A 209 2.32 -2.40 -18.66
N LYS A 210 3.15 -3.43 -18.42
CA LYS A 210 2.72 -4.67 -17.76
C LYS A 210 2.81 -4.60 -16.24
N ILE A 211 3.55 -3.64 -15.69
CA ILE A 211 3.73 -3.47 -14.25
C ILE A 211 2.80 -2.35 -13.80
N VAL A 212 1.88 -2.69 -12.90
CA VAL A 212 0.91 -1.72 -12.39
C VAL A 212 1.52 -1.01 -11.17
N THR A 213 1.82 0.27 -11.33
CA THR A 213 2.35 1.14 -10.26
C THR A 213 1.30 2.18 -9.87
N ILE A 214 0.92 2.19 -8.59
CA ILE A 214 -0.15 3.02 -8.05
C ILE A 214 0.44 3.95 -6.98
N GLY A 215 0.39 5.25 -7.22
CA GLY A 215 0.78 6.28 -6.26
C GLY A 215 -0.43 6.77 -5.47
N ILE A 216 -0.44 6.56 -4.16
CA ILE A 216 -1.47 7.12 -3.26
C ILE A 216 -0.87 8.33 -2.55
N ALA A 217 -1.28 9.53 -2.96
CA ALA A 217 -0.67 10.78 -2.53
C ALA A 217 -1.71 11.73 -1.93
N PRO A 218 -1.37 12.52 -0.89
CA PRO A 218 -2.30 13.47 -0.30
C PRO A 218 -2.46 14.72 -1.18
N TRP A 219 -3.68 15.01 -1.63
CA TRP A 219 -4.04 16.17 -2.47
C TRP A 219 -3.56 17.51 -1.88
N GLY A 220 -3.60 17.61 -0.55
CA GLY A 220 -3.21 18.80 0.21
C GLY A 220 -1.77 19.29 -0.04
N VAL A 221 -0.86 18.39 -0.42
CA VAL A 221 0.58 18.68 -0.53
C VAL A 221 1.12 18.56 -1.96
N ILE A 222 0.26 18.25 -2.94
CA ILE A 222 0.67 18.16 -4.35
C ILE A 222 0.99 19.56 -4.87
N ARG A 223 2.12 19.66 -5.55
CA ARG A 223 2.56 20.90 -6.18
C ARG A 223 1.75 21.25 -7.43
N ARG A 224 1.36 22.52 -7.55
CA ARG A 224 0.54 23.07 -8.65
C ARG A 224 -0.71 22.23 -8.93
N LYS A 225 -1.33 21.71 -7.86
CA LYS A 225 -2.53 20.86 -7.93
C LYS A 225 -3.72 21.54 -8.62
N GLU A 226 -3.74 22.87 -8.65
CA GLU A 226 -4.73 23.67 -9.38
C GLU A 226 -4.78 23.29 -10.87
N ARG A 227 -3.65 22.86 -11.46
CA ARG A 227 -3.59 22.40 -12.85
C ARG A 227 -4.24 21.03 -13.06
N LEU A 228 -4.40 20.24 -12.01
CA LEU A 228 -5.01 18.91 -12.05
C LEU A 228 -6.54 18.98 -11.92
N VAL A 229 -7.11 20.17 -11.66
CA VAL A 229 -8.56 20.37 -11.56
C VAL A 229 -9.16 20.46 -12.96
N ALA A 230 -9.55 19.30 -13.48
CA ALA A 230 -10.28 19.14 -14.72
C ALA A 230 -11.02 17.80 -14.71
N LYS A 231 -12.12 17.72 -15.45
CA LYS A 231 -12.93 16.51 -15.58
C LYS A 231 -12.64 15.83 -16.92
N ASP A 232 -12.26 14.55 -16.86
CA ASP A 232 -11.95 13.70 -18.01
C ASP A 232 -11.00 14.35 -19.03
N ALA A 233 -9.97 15.05 -18.53
CA ALA A 233 -9.06 15.82 -19.36
C ALA A 233 -7.65 15.24 -19.35
N GLN A 234 -6.89 15.55 -20.40
CA GLN A 234 -5.45 15.29 -20.45
C GLN A 234 -4.70 16.53 -19.94
N ILE A 235 -3.97 16.37 -18.83
CA ILE A 235 -3.23 17.46 -18.20
C ILE A 235 -1.73 17.26 -18.41
N GLN A 236 -1.07 18.28 -18.96
CA GLN A 236 0.38 18.30 -19.05
C GLN A 236 1.00 18.62 -17.69
N TYR A 237 1.87 17.73 -17.23
CA TYR A 237 2.59 17.86 -15.98
C TYR A 237 4.08 17.82 -16.26
N ASP A 238 4.77 18.92 -15.97
CA ASP A 238 6.22 19.04 -16.14
C ASP A 238 6.88 19.18 -14.76
N PRO A 239 7.43 18.08 -14.22
CA PRO A 239 8.16 18.08 -12.96
C PRO A 239 9.31 19.10 -12.90
N HIS A 240 9.98 19.35 -14.03
CA HIS A 240 11.16 20.22 -14.12
C HIS A 240 10.80 21.71 -14.18
N ALA A 241 9.60 22.04 -14.65
CA ALA A 241 9.08 23.42 -14.64
C ALA A 241 8.70 23.92 -13.23
N PHE A 242 8.85 23.09 -12.21
CA PHE A 242 8.62 23.44 -10.82
C PHE A 242 9.94 23.88 -10.18
N GLY A 243 10.10 25.18 -9.87
CA GLY A 243 11.29 25.68 -9.15
C GLY A 243 11.42 25.06 -7.74
N SER A 244 12.45 25.34 -6.96
CA SER A 244 12.54 24.76 -5.60
C SER A 244 11.52 25.41 -4.64
N SER A 245 10.49 24.69 -4.18
CA SER A 245 9.61 25.15 -3.09
C SER A 245 9.56 24.11 -1.98
N SER A 246 9.85 24.52 -0.76
CA SER A 246 9.81 23.63 0.40
C SER A 246 8.37 23.19 0.73
N GLY A 247 8.21 21.92 1.10
CA GLY A 247 6.97 21.39 1.68
C GLY A 247 5.88 20.90 0.72
N LEU A 248 6.05 21.02 -0.60
CA LEU A 248 5.13 20.45 -1.60
C LEU A 248 5.79 19.30 -2.37
N GLY A 249 5.03 18.23 -2.59
CA GLY A 249 5.44 17.04 -3.33
C GLY A 249 5.20 17.15 -4.82
N VAL A 250 6.13 16.64 -5.61
CA VAL A 250 6.01 16.47 -7.07
C VAL A 250 5.61 15.02 -7.34
N LEU A 251 4.63 14.77 -8.22
CA LEU A 251 4.22 13.40 -8.57
C LEU A 251 5.33 12.71 -9.38
N ASN A 252 5.58 11.44 -9.09
CA ASN A 252 6.59 10.65 -9.78
C ASN A 252 6.10 10.18 -11.16
N ASP A 253 6.89 10.41 -12.18
CA ASP A 253 6.55 10.15 -13.58
C ASP A 253 6.61 8.67 -13.98
N HIS A 254 7.06 7.76 -13.10
CA HIS A 254 7.10 6.31 -13.34
C HIS A 254 5.88 5.56 -12.80
N HIS A 255 4.93 6.27 -12.19
CA HIS A 255 3.65 5.70 -11.74
C HIS A 255 2.61 5.76 -12.84
N SER A 256 1.88 4.65 -13.04
CA SER A 256 0.84 4.54 -14.07
C SER A 256 -0.53 5.02 -13.60
N TYR A 257 -0.76 5.02 -12.29
CA TYR A 257 -2.06 5.36 -11.69
C TYR A 257 -1.87 6.19 -10.42
N PHE A 258 -2.75 7.15 -10.19
CA PHE A 258 -2.74 8.02 -9.02
C PHE A 258 -4.09 8.09 -8.32
N LEU A 259 -4.08 7.81 -7.02
CA LEU A 259 -5.17 8.09 -6.10
C LEU A 259 -4.78 9.30 -5.24
N LEU A 260 -5.41 10.45 -5.47
CA LEU A 260 -5.07 11.70 -4.81
C LEU A 260 -6.03 11.95 -3.63
N ALA A 261 -5.65 11.48 -2.45
CA ALA A 261 -6.47 11.47 -1.24
C ALA A 261 -6.70 12.88 -0.69
N ASP A 262 -7.97 13.26 -0.53
CA ASP A 262 -8.37 14.59 -0.09
C ASP A 262 -9.15 14.55 1.23
N ASN A 263 -8.67 15.30 2.22
CA ASN A 263 -9.34 15.50 3.50
C ASN A 263 -9.63 16.99 3.78
N GLY A 264 -9.51 17.86 2.77
CA GLY A 264 -9.73 19.30 2.87
C GLY A 264 -8.58 20.09 3.52
N THR A 265 -7.48 19.43 3.92
CA THR A 265 -6.28 20.10 4.44
C THR A 265 -5.30 20.49 3.33
N ASN A 266 -4.46 21.48 3.61
CA ASN A 266 -3.33 21.88 2.78
C ASN A 266 -2.03 21.74 3.58
N PHE A 267 -0.95 21.32 2.93
CA PHE A 267 0.38 21.14 3.54
C PHE A 267 0.42 20.13 4.69
N ARG A 268 -0.58 19.23 4.80
CA ARG A 268 -0.63 18.17 5.81
C ARG A 268 -0.68 16.80 5.13
N TYR A 269 0.08 15.86 5.68
CA TYR A 269 0.08 14.46 5.30
C TYR A 269 -0.95 13.66 6.12
N GLY A 270 -1.27 12.44 5.67
CA GLY A 270 -2.06 11.47 6.43
C GLY A 270 -3.38 11.07 5.80
N ALA A 271 -3.92 11.87 4.87
CA ALA A 271 -5.10 11.50 4.08
C ALA A 271 -4.83 10.25 3.23
N ASP A 272 -3.66 10.21 2.61
CA ASP A 272 -3.10 9.11 1.85
C ASP A 272 -2.94 7.84 2.68
N LEU A 273 -2.46 7.96 3.92
CA LEU A 273 -2.26 6.81 4.81
C LEU A 273 -3.59 6.12 5.13
N HIS A 274 -4.65 6.89 5.41
CA HIS A 274 -5.97 6.34 5.71
C HIS A 274 -6.58 5.65 4.48
N LEU A 275 -6.56 6.31 3.32
CA LEU A 275 -7.09 5.74 2.08
C LEU A 275 -6.34 4.45 1.69
N ARG A 276 -5.00 4.48 1.79
CA ARG A 276 -4.13 3.35 1.50
C ARG A 276 -4.42 2.16 2.41
N GLN A 277 -4.50 2.41 3.72
CA GLN A 277 -4.83 1.37 4.70
C GLN A 277 -6.20 0.75 4.40
N ASN A 278 -7.23 1.57 4.18
CA ASN A 278 -8.58 1.08 3.90
C ASN A 278 -8.63 0.19 2.63
N LEU A 279 -7.93 0.60 1.57
CA LEU A 279 -7.84 -0.18 0.33
C LEU A 279 -7.10 -1.52 0.54
N GLU A 280 -5.96 -1.50 1.24
CA GLU A 280 -5.16 -2.69 1.53
C GLU A 280 -5.92 -3.69 2.42
N GLU A 281 -6.62 -3.20 3.44
CA GLU A 281 -7.47 -4.03 4.30
C GLU A 281 -8.61 -4.68 3.52
N PHE A 282 -9.25 -3.93 2.62
CA PHE A 282 -10.32 -4.45 1.76
C PHE A 282 -9.80 -5.58 0.87
N LEU A 283 -8.66 -5.37 0.21
CA LEU A 283 -8.01 -6.37 -0.64
C LEU A 283 -7.62 -7.63 0.13
N ALA A 284 -7.06 -7.46 1.34
CA ALA A 284 -6.61 -8.57 2.17
C ALA A 284 -7.75 -9.34 2.87
N LYS A 285 -8.89 -8.69 3.15
CA LYS A 285 -10.10 -9.36 3.70
C LYS A 285 -10.84 -10.17 2.64
N GLY A 286 -10.91 -9.67 1.40
CA GLY A 286 -11.74 -10.28 0.36
C GLY A 286 -13.23 -9.92 0.50
N ASP A 287 -14.07 -10.50 -0.35
CA ASP A 287 -15.52 -10.38 -0.31
C ASP A 287 -16.16 -11.26 0.80
N GLU A 288 -17.46 -11.12 1.06
CA GLU A 288 -18.18 -11.88 2.11
C GLU A 288 -18.06 -13.41 1.98
N ASN A 289 -17.78 -13.90 0.77
CA ASN A 289 -17.58 -15.32 0.46
C ASN A 289 -16.09 -15.74 0.42
N GLY A 290 -15.15 -14.82 0.65
CA GLY A 290 -13.70 -15.07 0.63
C GLY A 290 -13.11 -15.40 -0.75
N SER A 291 -13.90 -15.28 -1.83
CA SER A 291 -13.55 -15.68 -3.20
C SER A 291 -12.58 -14.72 -3.89
N ARG A 292 -12.51 -13.45 -3.45
CA ARG A 292 -11.68 -12.39 -4.04
C ARG A 292 -10.52 -11.91 -3.16
N LYS A 293 -10.09 -12.73 -2.19
CA LYS A 293 -8.98 -12.38 -1.30
C LYS A 293 -7.67 -12.22 -2.07
N VAL A 294 -7.07 -11.02 -2.03
CA VAL A 294 -5.77 -10.74 -2.65
C VAL A 294 -4.70 -10.69 -1.56
N PRO A 295 -3.60 -11.45 -1.68
CA PRO A 295 -2.50 -11.33 -0.76
C PRO A 295 -1.86 -9.94 -0.81
N VAL A 296 -1.65 -9.34 0.35
CA VAL A 296 -0.96 -8.05 0.51
C VAL A 296 0.31 -8.30 1.33
N VAL A 297 1.42 -7.70 0.92
CA VAL A 297 2.72 -7.75 1.62
C VAL A 297 3.35 -6.37 1.64
N CYS A 298 3.91 -5.99 2.79
CA CYS A 298 4.58 -4.70 2.97
C CYS A 298 6.09 -4.88 2.83
N ALA A 299 6.72 -4.13 1.92
CA ALA A 299 8.18 -4.07 1.79
C ALA A 299 8.69 -2.72 2.29
N VAL A 300 9.69 -2.73 3.15
CA VAL A 300 10.22 -1.55 3.83
C VAL A 300 11.69 -1.34 3.50
N LEU A 301 12.02 -0.10 3.11
CA LEU A 301 13.38 0.39 2.91
C LEU A 301 13.56 1.72 3.64
N GLU A 302 14.55 1.80 4.54
CA GLU A 302 14.76 2.92 5.46
C GLU A 302 13.51 3.17 6.35
N GLY A 303 13.01 4.39 6.45
CA GLY A 303 11.73 4.71 7.09
C GLY A 303 11.82 5.70 8.24
N GLY A 304 10.74 6.47 8.38
CA GLY A 304 10.51 7.39 9.49
C GLY A 304 9.57 6.81 10.56
N THR A 305 9.09 7.68 11.46
CA THR A 305 8.08 7.27 12.45
C THR A 305 6.72 6.93 11.84
N SER A 306 6.36 7.54 10.72
CA SER A 306 5.15 7.16 9.96
C SER A 306 5.27 5.73 9.43
N THR A 307 6.45 5.35 8.91
CA THR A 307 6.76 3.98 8.48
C THR A 307 6.65 3.00 9.64
N LEU A 308 7.24 3.34 10.81
CA LEU A 308 7.14 2.49 12.00
C LEU A 308 5.68 2.27 12.45
N LYS A 309 4.85 3.31 12.40
CA LYS A 309 3.40 3.19 12.69
C LYS A 309 2.71 2.27 11.70
N ALA A 310 2.98 2.40 10.40
CA ALA A 310 2.41 1.54 9.38
C ALA A 310 2.81 0.06 9.61
N ILE A 311 4.10 -0.20 9.87
CA ILE A 311 4.58 -1.56 10.22
C ILE A 311 3.82 -2.11 11.43
N HIS A 312 3.72 -1.33 12.50
CA HIS A 312 3.01 -1.74 13.70
C HIS A 312 1.54 -2.07 13.41
N GLN A 313 0.85 -1.24 12.62
CA GLN A 313 -0.53 -1.47 12.21
C GLN A 313 -0.67 -2.78 11.42
N TYR A 314 0.16 -2.98 10.39
CA TYR A 314 0.14 -4.22 9.58
C TYR A 314 0.36 -5.50 10.40
N LEU A 315 1.21 -5.43 11.43
CA LEU A 315 1.54 -6.59 12.26
C LEU A 315 0.50 -6.86 13.36
N THR A 316 -0.30 -5.87 13.76
CA THR A 316 -1.18 -5.95 14.94
C THR A 316 -2.67 -5.90 14.64
N GLN A 317 -3.09 -5.23 13.56
CA GLN A 317 -4.49 -5.06 13.18
C GLN A 317 -4.95 -6.17 12.22
N GLU A 318 -6.25 -6.43 12.15
CA GLU A 318 -6.83 -7.43 11.25
C GLU A 318 -7.40 -6.79 9.98
N PRO A 319 -7.02 -7.27 8.77
CA PRO A 319 -6.21 -8.46 8.53
C PRO A 319 -4.72 -8.20 8.75
N LYS A 320 -4.02 -9.16 9.35
CA LYS A 320 -2.56 -9.07 9.51
C LYS A 320 -1.84 -9.15 8.16
N ILE A 321 -0.95 -8.20 7.89
CA ILE A 321 -0.17 -8.11 6.66
C ILE A 321 1.31 -8.42 6.97
N PRO A 322 1.94 -9.39 6.28
CA PRO A 322 3.36 -9.67 6.46
C PRO A 322 4.22 -8.48 6.03
N VAL A 323 5.30 -8.23 6.77
CA VAL A 323 6.19 -7.09 6.57
C VAL A 323 7.63 -7.58 6.38
N ILE A 324 8.29 -7.07 5.35
CA ILE A 324 9.70 -7.35 5.05
C ILE A 324 10.49 -6.08 5.24
N VAL A 325 11.48 -6.13 6.13
CA VAL A 325 12.35 -5.00 6.47
C VAL A 325 13.77 -5.29 5.98
N CYS A 326 14.33 -4.37 5.20
CA CYS A 326 15.70 -4.49 4.70
C CYS A 326 16.71 -3.97 5.75
N ASP A 327 17.45 -4.88 6.38
CA ASP A 327 18.53 -4.56 7.32
C ASP A 327 19.68 -3.85 6.60
N GLY A 328 20.20 -2.76 7.18
CA GLY A 328 21.24 -1.93 6.60
C GLY A 328 20.73 -0.84 5.65
N SER A 329 19.41 -0.61 5.60
CA SER A 329 18.80 0.46 4.79
C SER A 329 18.59 1.76 5.55
N GLY A 330 18.81 1.79 6.87
CA GLY A 330 18.77 3.00 7.66
C GLY A 330 17.54 3.14 8.57
N ARG A 331 17.68 4.02 9.56
CA ARG A 331 16.62 4.56 10.44
C ARG A 331 15.65 3.50 10.98
N ALA A 332 14.36 3.57 10.64
CA ALA A 332 13.34 2.66 11.18
C ALA A 332 13.64 1.19 10.86
N SER A 333 14.14 0.91 9.65
CA SER A 333 14.47 -0.46 9.24
C SER A 333 15.57 -1.05 10.11
N ASP A 334 16.66 -0.31 10.33
CA ASP A 334 17.79 -0.78 11.15
C ASP A 334 17.41 -0.92 12.62
N LEU A 335 16.60 -0.01 13.17
CA LEU A 335 16.11 -0.11 14.55
C LEU A 335 15.27 -1.39 14.78
N ILE A 336 14.39 -1.73 13.82
CA ILE A 336 13.59 -2.96 13.89
C ILE A 336 14.49 -4.19 13.68
N ALA A 337 15.41 -4.15 12.73
CA ALA A 337 16.33 -5.25 12.46
C ALA A 337 17.27 -5.53 13.64
N PHE A 338 17.73 -4.48 14.33
CA PHE A 338 18.50 -4.55 15.56
C PHE A 338 17.66 -5.15 16.69
N ALA A 339 16.47 -4.60 16.95
CA ALA A 339 15.56 -5.14 17.96
C ALA A 339 15.25 -6.63 17.72
N SER A 340 14.92 -7.02 16.48
CA SER A 340 14.65 -8.42 16.12
C SER A 340 15.85 -9.36 16.32
N ARG A 341 17.08 -8.85 16.39
CA ARG A 341 18.29 -9.65 16.60
C ARG A 341 18.57 -9.92 18.08
N TYR A 342 18.30 -8.94 18.94
CA TYR A 342 18.66 -8.97 20.36
C TYR A 342 17.48 -9.20 21.31
N LEU A 343 16.26 -9.36 20.76
CA LEU A 343 15.08 -9.63 21.56
C LEU A 343 15.12 -11.08 22.05
N ASP A 344 15.08 -11.26 23.37
CA ASP A 344 14.98 -12.58 23.99
C ASP A 344 13.61 -13.23 23.75
N THR A 345 13.50 -14.53 24.01
CA THR A 345 12.25 -15.29 23.88
C THR A 345 11.11 -14.73 24.74
N ASP A 346 11.44 -14.14 25.89
CA ASP A 346 10.49 -13.46 26.79
C ASP A 346 10.11 -12.04 26.30
N GLY A 347 10.68 -11.61 25.18
CA GLY A 347 10.41 -10.30 24.59
C GLY A 347 11.04 -9.14 25.35
N THR A 348 12.12 -9.40 26.09
CA THR A 348 12.94 -8.43 26.82
C THR A 348 14.28 -8.22 26.13
N PHE A 349 14.99 -7.17 26.53
CA PHE A 349 16.37 -6.92 26.14
C PHE A 349 17.24 -6.92 27.40
N PRO A 350 18.54 -7.26 27.29
CA PRO A 350 19.51 -6.86 28.29
C PRO A 350 19.48 -5.34 28.50
N GLU A 351 19.65 -4.87 29.75
CA GLU A 351 19.55 -3.44 30.08
C GLU A 351 20.50 -2.56 29.25
N GLU A 352 21.74 -3.02 29.02
CA GLU A 352 22.71 -2.32 28.17
C GLU A 352 22.20 -2.13 26.73
N VAL A 353 21.60 -3.18 26.14
CA VAL A 353 21.04 -3.13 24.78
C VAL A 353 19.82 -2.22 24.73
N ARG A 354 19.00 -2.24 25.79
CA ARG A 354 17.82 -1.38 25.92
C ARG A 354 18.22 0.10 25.96
N GLU A 355 19.23 0.46 26.76
CA GLU A 355 19.75 1.83 26.84
C GLU A 355 20.37 2.30 25.52
N GLN A 356 21.15 1.43 24.87
CA GLN A 356 21.69 1.70 23.54
C GLN A 356 20.58 1.96 22.52
N LEU A 357 19.52 1.15 22.53
CA LEU A 357 18.41 1.32 21.60
C LEU A 357 17.63 2.62 21.85
N LEU A 358 17.45 3.03 23.11
CA LEU A 358 16.87 4.34 23.45
C LEU A 358 17.72 5.51 22.98
N SER A 359 19.04 5.40 23.11
CA SER A 359 20.00 6.39 22.59
C SER A 359 19.95 6.50 21.06
N LEU A 360 19.90 5.35 20.38
CA LEU A 360 19.76 5.28 18.92
C LEU A 360 18.43 5.87 18.45
N ILE A 361 17.31 5.55 19.11
CA ILE A 361 15.99 6.12 18.79
C ILE A 361 16.01 7.64 18.92
N SER A 362 16.61 8.17 19.98
CA SER A 362 16.70 9.61 20.22
C SER A 362 17.55 10.31 19.15
N THR A 363 18.62 9.66 18.70
CA THR A 363 19.49 10.15 17.62
C THR A 363 18.81 10.10 16.24
N VAL A 364 18.07 9.03 15.94
CA VAL A 364 17.44 8.80 14.63
C VAL A 364 16.15 9.61 14.45
N PHE A 365 15.44 9.89 15.54
CA PHE A 365 14.16 10.60 15.55
C PHE A 365 14.14 11.80 16.52
N PRO A 366 15.05 12.78 16.36
CA PRO A 366 15.21 13.88 17.32
C PRO A 366 13.99 14.80 17.40
N GLU A 367 13.26 14.95 16.31
CA GLU A 367 12.12 15.88 16.19
C GLU A 367 10.78 15.27 16.64
N THR A 368 10.79 14.08 17.24
CA THR A 368 9.53 13.39 17.55
C THR A 368 8.96 13.84 18.88
N PRO A 369 7.67 14.26 18.92
CA PRO A 369 7.03 14.69 20.17
C PRO A 369 6.71 13.52 21.11
N LYS A 370 6.94 12.28 20.67
CA LYS A 370 6.71 11.08 21.46
C LYS A 370 7.99 10.73 22.22
N THR A 371 7.84 10.24 23.45
CA THR A 371 9.00 9.79 24.23
C THR A 371 9.71 8.62 23.50
N PRO A 372 11.06 8.58 23.51
CA PRO A 372 11.83 7.45 22.96
C PRO A 372 11.34 6.09 23.46
N HIS A 373 10.89 6.02 24.72
CA HIS A 373 10.27 4.83 25.31
C HIS A 373 9.01 4.34 24.56
N HIS A 374 8.17 5.25 24.08
CA HIS A 374 6.99 4.85 23.32
C HIS A 374 7.37 4.27 21.96
N ILE A 375 8.39 4.84 21.30
CA ILE A 375 8.92 4.32 20.04
C ILE A 375 9.55 2.94 20.28
N LEU A 376 10.34 2.78 21.35
CA LEU A 376 10.90 1.49 21.74
C LEU A 376 9.82 0.44 21.95
N ASN A 377 8.76 0.75 22.70
CA ASN A 377 7.65 -0.18 22.93
C ASN A 377 6.98 -0.60 21.62
N THR A 378 6.84 0.32 20.67
CA THR A 378 6.30 0.03 19.33
C THR A 378 7.22 -0.94 18.59
N ILE A 379 8.53 -0.70 18.61
CA ILE A 379 9.55 -1.56 17.98
C ILE A 379 9.53 -2.96 18.59
N VAL A 380 9.48 -3.08 19.91
CA VAL A 380 9.39 -4.38 20.61
C VAL A 380 8.14 -5.14 20.19
N GLN A 381 6.99 -4.47 20.13
CA GLN A 381 5.74 -5.11 19.69
C GLN A 381 5.83 -5.62 18.25
N CYS A 382 6.50 -4.89 17.35
CA CYS A 382 6.78 -5.35 16.00
C CYS A 382 7.74 -6.56 15.99
N ALA A 383 8.87 -6.46 16.71
CA ALA A 383 9.91 -7.49 16.74
C ALA A 383 9.43 -8.83 17.31
N ARG A 384 8.44 -8.81 18.21
CA ARG A 384 7.78 -10.02 18.74
C ARG A 384 6.97 -10.80 17.70
N LYS A 385 6.58 -10.18 16.58
CA LYS A 385 5.77 -10.82 15.52
C LYS A 385 6.66 -11.53 14.49
N THR A 386 7.49 -12.46 14.95
CA THR A 386 8.46 -13.21 14.14
C THR A 386 7.82 -14.04 13.02
N ASP A 387 6.52 -14.31 13.14
CA ASP A 387 5.71 -15.01 12.16
C ASP A 387 5.28 -14.14 10.97
N LEU A 388 5.25 -12.81 11.11
CA LEU A 388 4.90 -11.85 10.04
C LEU A 388 6.03 -10.93 9.64
N LEU A 389 6.95 -10.65 10.56
CA LEU A 389 8.08 -9.76 10.33
C LEU A 389 9.26 -10.58 9.81
N THR A 390 9.64 -10.32 8.56
CA THR A 390 10.82 -10.91 7.94
C THR A 390 11.92 -9.86 7.84
N ILE A 391 13.07 -10.10 8.46
CA ILE A 391 14.24 -9.22 8.32
C ILE A 391 15.10 -9.75 7.17
N PHE A 392 15.10 -9.03 6.06
CA PHE A 392 16.00 -9.30 4.95
C PHE A 392 17.39 -8.77 5.29
N ARG A 393 18.33 -9.69 5.51
CA ARG A 393 19.73 -9.38 5.80
C ARG A 393 20.59 -9.77 4.63
N TYR A 394 21.28 -8.78 4.07
CA TYR A 394 22.37 -9.00 3.14
C TYR A 394 23.52 -9.72 3.87
N SER A 395 23.90 -10.89 3.38
CA SER A 395 25.06 -11.67 3.86
C SER A 395 25.71 -12.33 2.66
N GLU A 396 27.04 -12.23 2.58
CA GLU A 396 27.83 -12.87 1.54
C GLU A 396 27.69 -14.40 1.67
N GLY A 397 26.97 -15.02 0.72
CA GLY A 397 26.71 -16.47 0.71
C GLY A 397 25.23 -16.87 0.69
N ARG A 398 24.30 -15.93 0.88
CA ARG A 398 22.87 -16.21 0.65
C ARG A 398 22.53 -16.14 -0.84
N THR A 399 21.81 -17.15 -1.32
CA THR A 399 21.23 -17.22 -2.67
C THR A 399 19.81 -16.65 -2.73
N GLU A 400 19.24 -16.27 -1.58
CA GLU A 400 17.87 -15.75 -1.49
C GLU A 400 17.85 -14.23 -1.73
N ASP A 401 17.25 -13.85 -2.86
CA ASP A 401 16.98 -12.48 -3.25
C ASP A 401 15.72 -11.92 -2.53
N VAL A 402 15.49 -10.60 -2.63
CA VAL A 402 14.33 -9.93 -2.00
C VAL A 402 12.99 -10.47 -2.52
N ASP A 403 12.92 -10.92 -3.78
CA ASP A 403 11.73 -11.56 -4.34
C ASP A 403 11.38 -12.87 -3.61
N HIS A 404 12.38 -13.68 -3.26
CA HIS A 404 12.19 -14.93 -2.51
C HIS A 404 11.62 -14.63 -1.12
N ALA A 405 12.12 -13.58 -0.45
CA ALA A 405 11.59 -13.12 0.83
C ALA A 405 10.13 -12.65 0.72
N ILE A 406 9.80 -11.89 -0.34
CA ILE A 406 8.43 -11.44 -0.64
C ILE A 406 7.47 -12.62 -0.78
N LEU A 407 7.79 -13.58 -1.64
CA LEU A 407 6.92 -14.71 -1.92
C LEU A 407 6.80 -15.67 -0.74
N THR A 408 7.89 -15.90 -0.02
CA THR A 408 7.91 -16.73 1.19
C THR A 408 7.05 -16.14 2.30
N ALA A 409 7.12 -14.82 2.52
CA ALA A 409 6.33 -14.13 3.53
C ALA A 409 4.82 -14.24 3.25
N VAL A 410 4.42 -14.16 1.98
CA VAL A 410 3.04 -14.35 1.55
C VAL A 410 2.54 -15.77 1.84
N LEU A 411 3.33 -16.79 1.52
CA LEU A 411 2.93 -18.20 1.73
C LEU A 411 2.80 -18.57 3.20
N LYS A 412 3.70 -18.10 4.06
CA LYS A 412 3.75 -18.49 5.47
C LYS A 412 2.51 -18.08 6.28
N ARG A 413 1.76 -17.05 5.86
CA ARG A 413 0.79 -16.38 6.75
C ARG A 413 -0.62 -16.15 6.23
N GLN A 414 -0.91 -16.51 4.99
CA GLN A 414 -2.26 -16.30 4.45
C GLN A 414 -3.32 -17.29 4.98
N ASN A 415 -3.02 -18.13 5.98
CA ASN A 415 -3.83 -19.28 6.42
C ASN A 415 -4.25 -20.17 5.23
N LEU A 416 -3.42 -20.19 4.19
CA LEU A 416 -3.65 -20.99 3.00
C LEU A 416 -3.45 -22.45 3.37
N THR A 417 -4.38 -23.28 2.95
CA THR A 417 -4.22 -24.73 2.97
C THR A 417 -3.01 -25.12 2.11
N LEU A 418 -2.38 -26.24 2.42
CA LEU A 418 -1.23 -26.74 1.65
C LEU A 418 -1.51 -26.81 0.13
N PRO A 419 -2.69 -27.26 -0.35
CA PRO A 419 -3.04 -27.22 -1.77
C PRO A 419 -3.09 -25.79 -2.35
N GLU A 420 -3.61 -24.81 -1.62
CA GLU A 420 -3.64 -23.42 -2.07
C GLU A 420 -2.24 -22.82 -2.15
N GLN A 421 -1.37 -23.13 -1.19
CA GLN A 421 0.04 -22.72 -1.24
C GLN A 421 0.77 -23.33 -2.45
N LEU A 422 0.49 -24.61 -2.76
CA LEU A 422 1.02 -25.28 -3.94
C LEU A 422 0.47 -24.67 -5.24
N SER A 423 -0.82 -24.39 -5.31
CA SER A 423 -1.44 -23.73 -6.46
C SER A 423 -0.86 -22.32 -6.69
N LEU A 424 -0.63 -21.55 -5.62
CA LEU A 424 -0.02 -20.22 -5.71
C LEU A 424 1.43 -20.30 -6.20
N THR A 425 2.25 -21.17 -5.64
CA THR A 425 3.65 -21.35 -6.08
C THR A 425 3.76 -21.81 -7.53
N LEU A 426 2.83 -22.66 -7.99
CA LEU A 426 2.70 -23.05 -9.40
C LEU A 426 2.31 -21.86 -10.28
N SER A 427 1.35 -21.04 -9.83
CA SER A 427 0.91 -19.85 -10.56
C SER A 427 2.04 -18.82 -10.73
N TRP A 428 2.94 -18.73 -9.75
CA TRP A 428 4.13 -17.88 -9.77
C TRP A 428 5.27 -18.49 -10.59
N ASN A 429 5.23 -19.78 -10.92
CA ASN A 429 6.31 -20.49 -11.60
C ASN A 429 7.66 -20.35 -10.86
N ARG A 430 7.64 -20.44 -9.52
CA ARG A 430 8.82 -20.29 -8.65
C ARG A 430 9.10 -21.57 -7.88
N VAL A 431 9.87 -22.47 -8.51
CA VAL A 431 10.20 -23.79 -7.95
C VAL A 431 11.04 -23.67 -6.68
N ASP A 432 11.94 -22.70 -6.64
CA ASP A 432 12.80 -22.41 -5.50
C ASP A 432 11.98 -22.10 -4.23
N VAL A 433 10.93 -21.29 -4.37
CA VAL A 433 10.01 -20.95 -3.27
C VAL A 433 9.18 -22.17 -2.87
N ALA A 434 8.67 -22.95 -3.84
CA ALA A 434 7.95 -24.19 -3.52
C ALA A 434 8.84 -25.17 -2.74
N ARG A 435 10.10 -25.34 -3.16
CA ARG A 435 11.06 -26.22 -2.48
C ARG A 435 11.37 -25.75 -1.06
N SER A 436 11.65 -24.46 -0.86
CA SER A 436 12.00 -23.93 0.46
C SER A 436 10.81 -23.89 1.43
N CYS A 437 9.60 -23.62 0.94
CA CYS A 437 8.43 -23.41 1.79
C CYS A 437 7.54 -24.65 1.97
N LEU A 438 7.38 -25.47 0.92
CA LEU A 438 6.40 -26.57 0.88
C LEU A 438 7.05 -27.93 1.10
N PHE A 439 8.24 -28.13 0.58
CA PHE A 439 8.92 -29.44 0.57
C PHE A 439 10.08 -29.54 1.56
N ALA A 440 10.50 -28.43 2.17
CA ALA A 440 11.45 -28.47 3.26
C ALA A 440 10.82 -29.11 4.50
N GLY A 441 11.39 -30.23 4.96
CA GLY A 441 11.02 -30.89 6.23
C GLY A 441 10.06 -32.08 6.14
N GLY A 442 9.97 -32.78 5.00
CA GLY A 442 9.31 -34.09 4.93
C GLY A 442 7.81 -34.09 5.23
N ARG A 443 7.09 -33.02 4.85
CA ARG A 443 5.65 -32.92 5.06
C ARG A 443 4.90 -33.95 4.21
N HIS A 444 3.93 -34.65 4.81
CA HIS A 444 3.11 -35.62 4.08
C HIS A 444 2.08 -34.90 3.22
N TRP A 445 2.07 -35.18 1.91
CA TRP A 445 1.17 -34.57 0.95
C TRP A 445 0.08 -35.56 0.53
N PRO A 446 -1.20 -35.15 0.55
CA PRO A 446 -2.24 -36.01 0.02
C PRO A 446 -2.09 -36.14 -1.50
N ILE A 447 -2.13 -37.39 -1.99
CA ILE A 447 -1.92 -37.74 -3.41
C ILE A 447 -2.87 -36.97 -4.34
N HIS A 448 -4.13 -36.77 -3.95
CA HIS A 448 -5.09 -36.03 -4.76
C HIS A 448 -4.71 -34.55 -4.97
N ALA A 449 -4.07 -33.91 -3.99
CA ALA A 449 -3.60 -32.53 -4.12
C ALA A 449 -2.39 -32.45 -5.06
N LEU A 450 -1.48 -33.44 -5.00
CA LEU A 450 -0.35 -33.56 -5.93
C LEU A 450 -0.82 -33.82 -7.36
N HIS A 451 -1.83 -34.67 -7.57
CA HIS A 451 -2.42 -34.94 -8.88
C HIS A 451 -3.10 -33.69 -9.47
N SER A 452 -3.88 -32.95 -8.66
CA SER A 452 -4.49 -31.69 -9.08
C SER A 452 -3.41 -30.67 -9.48
N ALA A 453 -2.36 -30.54 -8.65
CA ALA A 453 -1.23 -29.66 -8.91
C ALA A 453 -0.46 -30.04 -10.19
N MET A 454 -0.29 -31.34 -10.45
CA MET A 454 0.35 -31.84 -11.67
C MET A 454 -0.51 -31.54 -12.91
N TYR A 455 -1.83 -31.68 -12.82
CA TYR A 455 -2.75 -31.29 -13.89
C TYR A 455 -2.70 -29.80 -14.18
N ASP A 456 -2.69 -28.95 -13.14
CA ASP A 456 -2.56 -27.50 -13.28
C ASP A 456 -1.21 -27.11 -13.89
N ALA A 457 -0.12 -27.77 -13.49
CA ALA A 457 1.21 -27.56 -14.05
C ALA A 457 1.24 -27.88 -15.57
N LEU A 458 0.62 -28.98 -15.99
CA LEU A 458 0.49 -29.34 -17.40
C LEU A 458 -0.36 -28.33 -18.17
N ARG A 459 -1.52 -27.93 -17.63
CA ARG A 459 -2.43 -26.96 -18.25
C ARG A 459 -1.77 -25.59 -18.44
N LEU A 460 -0.97 -25.16 -17.47
CA LEU A 460 -0.23 -23.89 -17.52
C LEU A 460 1.07 -23.98 -18.33
N ASN A 461 1.34 -25.13 -18.98
CA ASN A 461 2.57 -25.42 -19.72
C ASN A 461 3.84 -25.15 -18.88
N ARG A 462 3.77 -25.44 -17.57
CA ARG A 462 4.88 -25.28 -16.62
C ARG A 462 5.66 -26.59 -16.53
N VAL A 463 6.04 -27.13 -17.68
CA VAL A 463 6.76 -28.40 -17.85
C VAL A 463 8.26 -28.27 -17.54
N SER A 464 8.69 -27.12 -17.02
CA SER A 464 10.05 -26.94 -16.52
C SER A 464 10.41 -28.14 -15.64
N ASN A 465 11.47 -28.86 -16.03
CA ASN A 465 11.96 -30.15 -15.51
C ASN A 465 12.14 -30.25 -13.97
N THR A 466 11.70 -29.27 -13.19
CA THR A 466 11.87 -29.21 -11.76
C THR A 466 10.56 -29.29 -11.01
N PHE A 467 9.44 -28.71 -11.49
CA PHE A 467 8.14 -28.87 -10.80
C PHE A 467 7.58 -30.27 -11.03
N MET A 468 7.55 -30.73 -12.29
CA MET A 468 7.11 -32.09 -12.60
C MET A 468 8.06 -33.13 -11.98
N VAL A 469 9.38 -32.92 -12.00
CA VAL A 469 10.32 -33.85 -11.37
C VAL A 469 10.22 -33.83 -9.85
N VAL A 470 10.00 -32.69 -9.19
CA VAL A 470 9.75 -32.64 -7.75
C VAL A 470 8.42 -33.31 -7.39
N LEU A 471 7.36 -33.06 -8.16
CA LEU A 471 6.06 -33.71 -7.95
C LEU A 471 6.14 -35.22 -8.21
N LEU A 472 6.87 -35.66 -9.25
CA LEU A 472 7.10 -37.06 -9.58
C LEU A 472 8.03 -37.74 -8.57
N SER A 473 9.11 -37.10 -8.12
CA SER A 473 10.03 -37.68 -7.13
C SER A 473 9.32 -37.90 -5.80
N ILE A 474 8.44 -36.99 -5.40
CA ILE A 474 7.60 -37.12 -4.20
C ILE A 474 6.53 -38.21 -4.40
N SER A 475 5.94 -38.30 -5.59
CA SER A 475 4.97 -39.36 -5.90
C SER A 475 5.61 -40.76 -5.88
N ILE A 476 6.87 -40.88 -6.33
CA ILE A 476 7.64 -42.13 -6.30
C ILE A 476 8.04 -42.51 -4.87
N GLU A 477 8.50 -41.58 -4.04
CA GLU A 477 8.80 -41.83 -2.62
C GLU A 477 7.56 -42.31 -1.83
N ILE A 478 6.36 -41.81 -2.14
CA ILE A 478 5.10 -42.24 -1.51
C ILE A 478 4.66 -43.64 -1.98
N ILE A 479 4.97 -44.01 -3.24
CA ILE A 479 4.70 -45.36 -3.76
C ILE A 479 5.65 -46.38 -3.12
N ASP A 480 6.94 -46.04 -2.97
CA ASP A 480 7.91 -46.91 -2.29
C ASP A 480 7.60 -47.07 -0.79
N PHE A 481 7.09 -46.03 -0.11
CA PHE A 481 6.72 -46.11 1.30
C PHE A 481 5.50 -47.02 1.57
N ASN A 482 4.56 -47.12 0.62
CA ASN A 482 3.39 -48.00 0.70
C ASN A 482 3.65 -49.42 0.20
N CYS A 483 4.82 -49.70 -0.38
CA CYS A 483 5.24 -51.05 -0.79
C CYS A 483 6.09 -51.76 0.27
N VAL A 484 6.48 -51.07 1.35
CA VAL A 484 7.37 -51.59 2.42
C VAL A 484 6.64 -51.72 3.78
N GLN A 485 5.34 -51.43 3.83
CA GLN A 485 4.42 -51.89 4.90
C GLN A 485 3.51 -52.97 4.36
#